data_AF-A0A3N5TK11-F1
#
_entry.id   AF-A0A3N5TK11-F1
#
_cell.length_a   1.000
_cell.length_b   1.000
_cell.length_c   1.000
_cell.angle_alpha   90.00
_cell.angle_beta   90.00
_cell.angle_gamma   90.00
#
_symmetry.space_group_name_H-M   'P 1'
#
loop_
_entity.id
_entity.type
_entity.pdbx_description
1 polymer ?
#
loop_
_entity_poly.entity_id
_entity_poly.type
_entity_poly.pdbx_seq_one_letter_code
_entity_poly.pdbx_strand_id
1 'polypeptide(L)'
;YDYDDASVFDEFLDFAERNRLDGAFLPILTPFPGTRIYQRLKGENRLLTEDWSKYDMATVVFQPKRMTVEELQEGFWKVNRSFYSPSSTLKRIFSPFSLRRSLIIFGPMNLGLWPAVRKAERYFKASRSVE
;
A
#
# COMPACT_ATOMS: atom_id res chain seq x y z
N TYR A 1 -2.93 3.14 -12.15
CA TYR A 1 -1.48 2.84 -12.24
C TYR A 1 -0.81 3.50 -13.45
N ASP A 2 -1.29 3.34 -14.69
CA ASP A 2 -0.61 3.93 -15.87
C ASP A 2 -0.77 5.45 -15.96
N TYR A 3 -1.79 6.00 -15.32
CA TYR A 3 -2.06 7.44 -15.25
C TYR A 3 -1.77 8.03 -13.87
N ASP A 4 -1.40 7.18 -12.91
CA ASP A 4 -1.13 7.60 -11.53
C ASP A 4 0.24 8.27 -11.48
N ASP A 5 0.35 9.37 -10.77
CA ASP A 5 1.61 9.98 -10.37
C ASP A 5 1.73 9.98 -8.84
N ALA A 6 2.75 10.61 -8.28
CA ALA A 6 2.99 10.60 -6.84
C ALA A 6 1.89 11.29 -6.00
N SER A 7 1.02 12.12 -6.58
CA SER A 7 -0.07 12.79 -5.85
C SER A 7 -1.08 11.80 -5.26
N VAL A 8 -1.29 10.66 -5.93
CA VAL A 8 -2.32 9.68 -5.56
C VAL A 8 -2.17 9.16 -4.12
N PHE A 9 -0.94 9.15 -3.60
CA PHE A 9 -0.68 8.70 -2.23
C PHE A 9 -1.29 9.63 -1.19
N ASP A 10 -1.14 10.95 -1.38
CA ASP A 10 -1.70 11.95 -0.47
C ASP A 10 -3.21 12.11 -0.70
N GLU A 11 -3.65 12.09 -1.96
CA GLU A 11 -5.08 12.12 -2.30
C GLU A 11 -5.86 10.96 -1.67
N PHE A 12 -5.28 9.75 -1.67
CA PHE A 12 -5.87 8.60 -1.02
C PHE A 12 -5.95 8.77 0.50
N LEU A 13 -4.89 9.27 1.14
CA LEU A 13 -4.88 9.51 2.59
C LEU A 13 -5.92 10.55 2.99
N ASP A 14 -6.05 11.63 2.23
CA ASP A 14 -7.07 12.66 2.42
C ASP A 14 -8.47 12.10 2.19
N PHE A 15 -8.66 11.27 1.18
CA PHE A 15 -9.92 10.56 0.96
C PHE A 15 -10.26 9.65 2.14
N ALA A 16 -9.30 8.87 2.62
CA ALA A 16 -9.48 7.95 3.73
C ALA A 16 -9.84 8.66 5.04
N GLU A 17 -9.17 9.79 5.34
CA GLU A 17 -9.46 10.61 6.51
C GLU A 17 -10.84 11.25 6.42
N ARG A 18 -11.16 11.92 5.30
CA ARG A 18 -12.46 12.58 5.07
C ARG A 18 -13.63 11.62 5.16
N ASN A 19 -13.49 10.43 4.59
CA ASN A 19 -14.56 9.42 4.56
C ASN A 19 -14.54 8.47 5.76
N ARG A 20 -13.58 8.63 6.68
CA ARG A 20 -13.48 7.82 7.91
C ARG A 20 -13.46 6.32 7.63
N LEU A 21 -12.57 5.89 6.74
CA LEU A 21 -12.41 4.47 6.44
C LEU A 21 -11.92 3.71 7.69
N ASP A 22 -12.65 2.65 8.06
CA ASP A 22 -12.35 1.84 9.24
C ASP A 22 -11.09 0.96 9.02
N GLY A 23 -10.83 0.53 7.79
CA GLY A 23 -9.66 -0.26 7.41
C GLY A 23 -9.55 -0.41 5.89
N ALA A 24 -8.37 -0.79 5.40
CA ALA A 24 -8.12 -0.96 3.98
C ALA A 24 -7.02 -1.99 3.70
N PHE A 25 -7.24 -2.84 2.70
CA PHE A 25 -6.15 -3.63 2.11
C PHE A 25 -5.54 -2.81 0.97
N LEU A 26 -4.23 -2.52 1.05
CA LEU A 26 -3.56 -1.51 0.22
C LEU A 26 -2.41 -2.12 -0.60
N PRO A 27 -2.69 -3.09 -1.49
CA PRO A 27 -1.66 -3.78 -2.27
C PRO A 27 -1.10 -2.90 -3.40
N ILE A 28 0.14 -3.17 -3.78
CA ILE A 28 0.68 -2.73 -5.08
C ILE A 28 0.06 -3.57 -6.19
N LEU A 29 -0.11 -2.98 -7.38
CA LEU A 29 -0.42 -3.76 -8.58
C LEU A 29 0.69 -4.80 -8.83
N THR A 30 0.36 -6.07 -8.58
CA THR A 30 1.22 -7.20 -8.91
C THR A 30 0.66 -7.92 -10.13
N PRO A 31 1.34 -7.86 -11.29
CA PRO A 31 0.87 -8.51 -12.51
C PRO A 31 1.12 -10.02 -12.47
N PHE A 32 0.24 -10.78 -11.84
CA PHE A 32 0.41 -12.25 -11.74
C PHE A 32 0.44 -12.93 -13.12
N PRO A 33 1.28 -13.95 -13.33
CA PRO A 33 1.34 -14.67 -14.60
C PRO A 33 0.01 -15.32 -14.97
N GLY A 34 -0.31 -15.29 -16.27
CA GLY A 34 -1.63 -15.69 -16.79
C GLY A 34 -2.67 -14.57 -16.80
N THR A 35 -2.44 -13.44 -16.11
CA THR A 35 -3.34 -12.28 -16.20
C THR A 35 -3.10 -11.45 -17.48
N ARG A 36 -4.14 -10.76 -17.97
CA ARG A 36 -4.01 -9.84 -19.12
C ARG A 36 -3.00 -8.72 -18.84
N ILE A 37 -2.91 -8.25 -17.60
CA ILE A 37 -1.98 -7.19 -17.21
C ILE A 37 -0.53 -7.67 -17.28
N TYR A 38 -0.25 -8.90 -16.87
CA TYR A 38 1.07 -9.51 -17.02
C TYR A 38 1.47 -9.63 -18.49
N GLN A 39 0.60 -10.18 -19.34
CA GLN A 39 0.91 -10.32 -20.77
C GLN A 39 1.18 -8.96 -21.43
N ARG A 40 0.38 -7.95 -21.08
CA ARG A 40 0.57 -6.59 -21.58
C ARG A 40 1.88 -5.97 -21.10
N LEU A 41 2.18 -6.01 -19.80
CA LEU A 41 3.40 -5.43 -19.26
C LEU A 41 4.66 -6.18 -19.75
N LYS A 42 4.57 -7.51 -19.97
CA LYS A 42 5.62 -8.29 -20.60
C LYS A 42 5.86 -7.83 -22.03
N GLY A 43 4.80 -7.71 -22.83
CA GLY A 43 4.88 -7.21 -24.22
C GLY A 43 5.34 -5.76 -24.34
N GLU A 44 5.05 -4.92 -23.34
CA GLU A 44 5.52 -3.53 -23.24
C GLU A 44 6.98 -3.43 -22.71
N ASN A 45 7.66 -4.54 -22.39
CA ASN A 45 8.97 -4.58 -21.73
C ASN A 45 9.01 -3.79 -20.40
N ARG A 46 7.91 -3.84 -19.65
CA ARG A 46 7.74 -3.14 -18.37
C ARG A 46 7.74 -4.05 -17.16
N LEU A 47 7.93 -5.36 -17.31
CA LEU A 47 8.18 -6.25 -16.16
C LEU A 47 9.64 -6.12 -15.73
N LEU A 48 9.86 -5.90 -14.43
CA LEU A 48 11.21 -5.77 -13.87
C LEU A 48 11.82 -7.13 -13.52
N THR A 49 10.97 -8.11 -13.21
CA THR A 49 11.40 -9.46 -12.86
C THR A 49 10.28 -10.47 -13.11
N GLU A 50 10.66 -11.70 -13.43
CA GLU A 50 9.76 -12.87 -13.48
C GLU A 50 9.97 -13.80 -12.27
N ASP A 51 10.79 -13.39 -11.30
CA ASP A 51 10.94 -14.09 -10.02
C ASP A 51 9.67 -13.96 -9.18
N TRP A 52 8.91 -15.06 -9.11
CA TRP A 52 7.64 -15.14 -8.39
C TRP A 52 7.77 -14.92 -6.89
N SER A 53 8.95 -15.10 -6.31
CA SER A 53 9.15 -14.82 -4.88
C SER A 53 8.92 -13.34 -4.55
N LYS A 54 9.03 -12.45 -5.54
CA LYS A 54 8.78 -11.01 -5.42
C LYS A 54 7.32 -10.61 -5.72
N TYR A 55 6.41 -11.55 -5.98
CA TYR A 55 5.02 -11.28 -6.34
C TYR A 55 4.12 -11.32 -5.09
N ASP A 56 4.47 -10.52 -4.09
CA ASP A 56 3.91 -10.54 -2.72
C ASP A 56 2.89 -9.42 -2.44
N MET A 57 2.47 -8.67 -3.46
CA MET A 57 1.61 -7.48 -3.34
C MET A 57 2.20 -6.30 -2.56
N ALA A 58 3.48 -6.35 -2.19
CA ALA A 58 4.21 -5.28 -1.50
C ALA A 58 5.44 -4.81 -2.28
N THR A 59 5.99 -5.64 -3.16
CA THR A 59 7.16 -5.37 -3.99
C THR A 59 6.74 -4.88 -5.37
N VAL A 60 7.34 -3.78 -5.82
CA VAL A 60 7.16 -3.28 -7.19
C VAL A 60 7.92 -4.18 -8.17
N VAL A 61 7.20 -4.86 -9.06
CA VAL A 61 7.76 -5.78 -10.07
C VAL A 61 7.53 -5.30 -11.51
N PHE A 62 7.08 -4.07 -11.70
CA PHE A 62 6.86 -3.47 -13.02
C PHE A 62 7.30 -1.99 -13.05
N GLN A 63 7.62 -1.48 -14.24
CA GLN A 63 7.98 -0.09 -14.48
C GLN A 63 6.72 0.77 -14.63
N PRO A 64 6.39 1.67 -13.67
CA PRO A 64 5.30 2.64 -13.84
C PRO A 64 5.65 3.72 -14.87
N LYS A 65 4.63 4.39 -15.43
CA LYS A 65 4.78 5.37 -16.52
C LYS A 65 5.10 6.79 -16.08
N ARG A 66 4.63 7.20 -14.89
CA ARG A 66 4.68 8.60 -14.41
C ARG A 66 5.35 8.74 -13.04
N MET A 67 6.07 7.71 -12.61
CA MET A 67 6.87 7.70 -11.39
C MET A 67 8.04 6.73 -11.58
N THR A 68 9.04 6.81 -10.73
CA THR A 68 10.09 5.80 -10.63
C THR A 68 9.60 4.57 -9.87
N VAL A 69 10.35 3.47 -9.96
CA VAL A 69 10.06 2.25 -9.19
C VAL A 69 10.18 2.54 -7.69
N GLU A 70 11.15 3.37 -7.32
CA GLU A 70 11.43 3.80 -5.95
C GLU A 70 10.31 4.70 -5.41
N GLU A 71 9.80 5.63 -6.21
CA GLU A 71 8.67 6.48 -5.84
C GLU A 71 7.40 5.65 -5.56
N LEU A 72 7.10 4.67 -6.41
CA LEU A 72 5.98 3.76 -6.18
C LEU A 72 6.18 2.92 -4.91
N GLN A 73 7.39 2.41 -4.71
CA GLN A 73 7.72 1.55 -3.56
C GLN A 73 7.66 2.33 -2.23
N GLU A 74 8.24 3.53 -2.17
CA GLU A 74 8.16 4.38 -0.97
C GLU A 74 6.74 4.94 -0.78
N GLY A 75 6.01 5.22 -1.85
CA GLY A 75 4.60 5.60 -1.80
C GLY A 75 3.72 4.55 -1.14
N PHE A 76 3.91 3.27 -1.47
CA PHE A 76 3.24 2.14 -0.81
C PHE A 76 3.51 2.13 0.71
N TRP A 77 4.77 2.29 1.12
CA TRP A 77 5.14 2.32 2.54
C TRP A 77 4.60 3.57 3.24
N LYS A 78 4.65 4.73 2.60
CA LYS A 78 4.07 5.99 3.08
C LYS A 78 2.57 5.82 3.34
N VAL A 79 1.81 5.31 2.38
CA VAL A 79 0.35 5.13 2.54
C VAL A 79 0.05 4.16 3.67
N ASN A 80 0.67 2.99 3.70
CA ASN A 80 0.41 2.00 4.76
C ASN A 80 0.77 2.55 6.15
N ARG A 81 1.94 3.19 6.30
CA ARG A 81 2.39 3.76 7.58
C ARG A 81 1.50 4.91 8.04
N SER A 82 1.12 5.81 7.14
CA SER A 82 0.27 6.96 7.44
C SER A 82 -1.16 6.53 7.74
N PHE A 83 -1.73 5.63 6.93
CA PHE A 83 -3.09 5.12 7.11
C PHE A 83 -3.23 4.44 8.47
N TYR A 84 -2.30 3.56 8.85
CA TYR A 84 -2.37 2.86 10.14
C TYR A 84 -1.76 3.64 11.31
N SER A 85 -1.30 4.89 11.12
CA SER A 85 -0.75 5.67 12.22
C SER A 85 -1.79 5.90 13.34
N PRO A 86 -1.38 6.00 14.62
CA PRO A 86 -2.30 6.26 15.72
C PRO A 86 -3.11 7.55 15.53
N SER A 87 -2.49 8.59 14.96
CA SER A 87 -3.16 9.87 14.68
C SER A 87 -4.24 9.73 13.60
N SER A 88 -3.94 9.10 12.46
CA SER A 88 -4.93 8.87 11.40
C SER A 88 -6.05 7.93 11.87
N THR A 89 -5.70 6.87 12.58
CA THR A 89 -6.65 5.93 13.18
C THR A 89 -7.61 6.65 14.13
N LEU A 90 -7.10 7.51 15.02
CA LEU A 90 -7.93 8.26 15.96
C LEU A 90 -8.91 9.19 15.22
N LYS A 91 -8.43 9.94 14.22
CA LYS A 91 -9.28 10.84 13.42
C LYS A 91 -10.36 10.11 12.62
N ARG A 92 -10.04 8.94 12.06
CA ARG A 92 -11.00 8.15 11.25
C ARG A 92 -12.02 7.43 12.12
N ILE A 93 -11.56 6.79 13.18
CA ILE A 93 -12.33 5.77 13.89
C ILE A 93 -13.00 6.33 15.16
N PHE A 94 -12.35 7.25 15.87
CA PHE A 94 -12.85 7.80 17.14
C PHE A 94 -13.51 9.16 16.94
N SER A 95 -14.70 9.16 16.31
CA SER A 95 -15.56 10.36 16.27
C SER A 95 -16.61 10.30 17.38
N PRO A 96 -16.81 11.38 18.15
CA PRO A 96 -17.70 11.39 19.33
C PRO A 96 -19.17 11.07 19.04
N PHE A 97 -19.60 11.10 17.77
CA PHE A 97 -20.98 10.79 17.36
C PHE A 97 -21.17 9.39 16.77
N SER A 98 -20.12 8.56 16.71
CA SER A 98 -20.21 7.28 16.02
C SER A 98 -19.50 6.17 16.77
N LEU A 99 -20.16 5.64 17.80
CA LEU A 99 -19.82 4.32 18.34
C LEU A 99 -20.28 3.25 17.34
N ARG A 100 -19.58 3.16 16.20
CA ARG A 100 -19.91 2.24 15.12
C ARG A 100 -19.60 0.82 15.58
N ARG A 101 -20.45 -0.15 15.24
CA ARG A 101 -20.20 -1.58 15.49
C ARG A 101 -18.87 -2.05 14.87
N SER A 102 -18.35 -1.34 13.87
CA SER A 102 -17.04 -1.60 13.26
C SER A 102 -15.87 -1.46 14.25
N LEU A 103 -16.00 -0.69 15.35
CA LEU A 103 -14.96 -0.52 16.35
C LEU A 103 -14.47 -1.83 16.99
N ILE A 104 -15.36 -2.82 17.11
CA ILE A 104 -15.05 -4.12 17.70
C ILE A 104 -14.00 -4.85 16.87
N ILE A 105 -14.08 -4.76 15.54
CA ILE A 105 -13.16 -5.43 14.61
C ILE A 105 -11.99 -4.51 14.28
N PHE A 106 -12.31 -3.29 13.84
CA PHE A 106 -11.33 -2.38 13.26
C PHE A 106 -10.48 -1.65 14.30
N GLY A 107 -10.96 -1.46 15.53
CA GLY A 107 -10.19 -0.84 16.61
C GLY A 107 -8.91 -1.64 16.95
N PRO A 108 -9.04 -2.90 17.41
CA PRO A 108 -7.89 -3.76 17.70
C PRO A 108 -7.01 -4.00 16.45
N MET A 109 -7.63 -4.15 15.28
CA MET A 109 -6.92 -4.40 14.03
C MET A 109 -6.00 -3.22 13.65
N ASN A 110 -6.47 -1.97 13.70
CA ASN A 110 -5.63 -0.82 13.36
C ASN A 110 -4.47 -0.66 14.36
N LEU A 111 -4.70 -0.93 15.66
CA LEU A 111 -3.64 -0.92 16.68
C LEU A 111 -2.56 -1.98 16.39
N GLY A 112 -2.94 -3.18 15.94
CA GLY A 112 -2.00 -4.24 15.58
C GLY A 112 -1.28 -3.98 14.26
N LEU A 113 -1.94 -3.35 13.29
CA LEU A 113 -1.38 -3.10 11.96
C LEU A 113 -0.31 -2.01 11.96
N TRP A 114 -0.40 -1.01 12.84
CA TRP A 114 0.63 0.03 12.93
C TRP A 114 2.06 -0.50 13.17
N PRO A 115 2.34 -1.25 14.26
CA PRO A 115 3.67 -1.82 14.46
C PRO A 115 4.01 -2.90 13.43
N ALA A 116 3.02 -3.64 12.92
CA ALA A 116 3.23 -4.66 11.90
C ALA A 116 3.73 -4.05 10.58
N VAL A 117 3.11 -2.96 10.10
CA VAL A 117 3.55 -2.24 8.89
C VAL A 117 4.96 -1.69 9.07
N ARG A 118 5.26 -1.06 10.21
CA ARG A 118 6.61 -0.53 10.49
C ARG A 118 7.65 -1.64 10.54
N LYS A 119 7.29 -2.81 11.09
CA LYS A 119 8.15 -3.99 11.11
C LYS A 119 8.37 -4.47 9.67
N ALA A 120 7.32 -4.67 8.89
CA ALA A 120 7.39 -5.11 7.49
C ALA A 120 8.25 -4.18 6.63
N GLU A 121 8.07 -2.86 6.74
CA GLU A 121 8.89 -1.86 6.02
C GLU A 121 10.39 -2.02 6.33
N ARG A 122 10.74 -2.24 7.61
CA ARG A 122 12.13 -2.46 8.03
C ARG A 122 12.70 -3.75 7.47
N TYR A 123 11.94 -4.86 7.50
CA TYR A 123 12.40 -6.13 6.93
C TYR A 123 12.61 -6.01 5.42
N PHE A 124 11.68 -5.38 4.71
CA PHE A 124 11.78 -5.14 3.27
C PHE A 124 13.02 -4.30 2.91
N LYS A 125 13.28 -3.22 3.66
CA LYS A 125 14.46 -2.37 3.44
C LYS A 125 15.77 -3.12 3.76
N ALA A 126 15.78 -3.96 4.80
CA ALA A 126 16.93 -4.76 5.17
C ALA A 126 17.25 -5.86 4.13
N SER A 127 16.24 -6.55 3.57
CA SER A 127 16.47 -7.58 2.55
C SER A 127 17.07 -7.00 1.27
N ARG A 128 16.68 -5.76 0.90
CA ARG A 128 17.22 -5.06 -0.27
C ARG A 128 18.66 -4.56 -0.12
N SER A 129 19.16 -4.38 1.10
CA SER A 129 20.56 -3.98 1.33
C SER A 129 21.57 -5.13 1.20
N VAL A 130 21.08 -6.36 1.06
CA VAL A 130 21.90 -7.58 0.96
C VAL A 130 21.96 -8.10 -0.49
N GLU A 131 21.05 -7.64 -1.36
CA GLU A 131 21.06 -7.88 -2.82
C GLU A 131 21.91 -6.82 -3.54
#